data_AF-A0A2K5L462-F1
#
_entry.id   AF-A0A2K5L462-F1
#
_cell.length_a   1.000
_cell.length_b   1.000
_cell.length_c   1.000
_cell.angle_alpha   90.00
_cell.angle_beta   90.00
_cell.angle_gamma   90.00
#
_symmetry.space_group_name_H-M   'P 1'
#
loop_
_entity.id
_entity.type
_entity.pdbx_description
1 polymer ?
#
loop_
_entity_poly.entity_id
_entity_poly.type
_entity_poly.pdbx_seq_one_letter_code
_entity_poly.pdbx_strand_id
1 'polypeptide(L)'
;MEEAKTELHKITRISENQGVPVLIVANKQDLRNSLSLSEIEKLLAVGELSSSTPWHLQPTCAIIGDGLKEGLEKLHDMIIKRRKMLRQQKKKR
;
A
#
# COMPACT_ATOMS: atom_id res chain seq x y z
N MET A 1 9.51 13.60 1.17
CA MET A 1 9.25 12.28 1.78
C MET A 1 8.57 12.39 3.13
N GLU A 2 8.99 13.30 4.01
CA GLU A 2 8.32 13.48 5.31
C GLU A 2 6.83 13.81 5.20
N GLU A 3 6.44 14.68 4.26
CA GLU A 3 5.04 14.99 3.97
C GLU A 3 4.27 13.74 3.50
N ALA A 4 4.83 12.97 2.58
CA ALA A 4 4.22 11.73 2.08
C ALA A 4 4.03 10.68 3.19
N LYS A 5 5.02 10.53 4.07
CA LYS A 5 4.91 9.70 5.28
C LYS A 5 3.75 10.20 6.15
N THR A 6 3.75 11.49 6.48
CA THR A 6 2.75 12.10 7.37
C THR A 6 1.34 11.88 6.85
N GLU A 7 1.08 12.17 5.57
CA GLU A 7 -0.25 11.99 4.98
C GLU A 7 -0.64 10.52 4.86
N LEU A 8 0.30 9.62 4.52
CA LEU A 8 0.04 8.17 4.51
C LEU A 8 -0.42 7.67 5.89
N HIS A 9 0.31 8.02 6.95
CA HIS A 9 -0.06 7.62 8.31
C HIS A 9 -1.37 8.27 8.77
N LYS A 10 -1.60 9.54 8.41
CA LYS A 10 -2.86 10.23 8.74
C LYS A 10 -4.05 9.54 8.09
N ILE A 11 -4.00 9.28 6.78
CA ILE A 11 -5.09 8.64 6.02
C ILE A 11 -5.37 7.23 6.54
N THR A 12 -4.34 6.44 6.84
CA THR A 12 -4.49 5.05 7.31
C THR A 12 -4.98 4.94 8.76
N ARG A 13 -4.85 6.00 9.56
CA ARG A 13 -5.37 6.05 10.94
C ARG A 13 -6.83 6.48 11.03
N ILE A 14 -7.40 7.08 9.99
CA ILE A 14 -8.83 7.43 9.93
C ILE A 14 -9.67 6.16 10.19
N SER A 15 -10.69 6.28 11.04
CA SER A 15 -11.51 5.14 11.49
C SER A 15 -12.16 4.38 10.34
N GLU A 16 -12.62 5.11 9.33
CA GLU A 16 -13.27 4.63 8.11
C GLU A 16 -12.30 3.83 7.23
N ASN A 17 -11.00 4.13 7.34
CA ASN A 17 -9.93 3.48 6.60
C ASN A 17 -9.31 2.29 7.35
N GLN A 18 -9.81 1.94 8.54
CA GLN A 18 -9.26 0.82 9.30
C GLN A 18 -9.34 -0.48 8.51
N GLY A 19 -8.17 -1.06 8.33
CA GLY A 19 -7.89 -2.25 7.53
C GLY A 19 -8.06 -2.13 6.03
N VAL A 20 -8.19 -0.92 5.48
CA VAL A 20 -8.33 -0.71 4.02
C VAL A 20 -7.01 -1.06 3.37
N PRO A 21 -6.98 -1.95 2.35
CA PRO A 21 -5.75 -2.25 1.65
C PRO A 21 -5.12 -1.03 1.02
N VAL A 22 -3.80 -0.90 1.17
CA VAL A 22 -3.03 0.21 0.62
C VAL A 22 -2.02 -0.32 -0.41
N LEU A 23 -2.16 0.10 -1.66
CA LEU A 23 -1.11 -0.07 -2.66
C LEU A 23 -0.25 1.20 -2.68
N ILE A 24 1.03 1.07 -2.38
CA ILE A 24 2.01 2.15 -2.49
C ILE A 24 2.74 1.97 -3.81
N VAL A 25 2.56 2.93 -4.71
CA VAL A 25 3.21 2.92 -6.03
C VAL A 25 4.50 3.73 -5.94
N ALA A 26 5.64 3.05 -5.90
CA ALA A 26 6.97 3.66 -6.00
C ALA A 26 7.23 4.06 -7.45
N ASN A 27 6.59 5.16 -7.88
CA ASN A 27 6.65 5.64 -9.25
C ASN A 27 8.00 6.32 -9.58
N LYS A 28 8.27 6.48 -10.88
CA LYS A 28 9.46 7.11 -11.47
C LYS A 28 10.75 6.31 -11.32
N GLN A 29 10.66 4.98 -11.35
CA GLN A 29 11.84 4.09 -11.26
C GLN A 29 12.72 4.10 -12.52
N ASP A 30 12.32 4.83 -13.56
CA ASP A 30 13.14 5.12 -14.75
C ASP A 30 14.24 6.17 -14.50
N LEU A 31 14.11 6.97 -13.45
CA LEU A 31 15.06 8.05 -13.16
C LEU A 31 16.33 7.51 -12.49
N ARG A 32 17.51 7.97 -12.92
CA ARG A 32 18.81 7.55 -12.33
C ARG A 32 18.92 7.79 -10.82
N ASN A 33 18.19 8.77 -10.30
CA ASN A 33 18.17 9.15 -8.89
C ASN A 33 16.90 8.64 -8.18
N SER A 34 16.20 7.65 -8.73
CA SER A 34 15.08 7.01 -8.05
C SER A 34 15.55 6.34 -6.76
N LEU A 35 14.76 6.48 -5.70
CA LEU A 35 15.01 5.75 -4.47
C LEU A 35 14.78 4.26 -4.67
N SER A 36 15.61 3.44 -4.02
CA SER A 36 15.37 2.00 -3.92
C SER A 36 14.12 1.72 -3.09
N LEU A 37 13.53 0.54 -3.29
CA LEU A 37 12.34 0.14 -2.54
C LEU A 37 12.58 0.12 -1.03
N SER A 38 13.74 -0.38 -0.59
CA SER A 38 14.10 -0.42 0.84
C SER A 38 14.19 1.00 1.45
N GLU A 39 14.73 1.97 0.70
CA GLU A 39 14.76 3.36 1.15
C GLU A 39 13.35 3.94 1.24
N ILE A 40 12.49 3.68 0.27
CA ILE A 40 11.09 4.14 0.29
C ILE A 40 10.33 3.54 1.48
N GLU A 41 10.46 2.24 1.72
CA GLU A 41 9.83 1.57 2.88
C GLU A 41 10.26 2.20 4.20
N LYS A 42 11.57 2.45 4.35
CA LYS A 42 12.12 3.09 5.55
C LYS A 42 11.65 4.53 5.72
N LEU A 43 11.69 5.33 4.65
CA LEU A 43 11.32 6.74 4.68
C LEU A 43 9.82 6.96 4.89
N LEU A 44 8.98 6.06 4.37
CA LEU A 44 7.54 6.07 4.61
C LEU A 44 7.14 5.39 5.92
N ALA A 45 8.07 4.76 6.62
CA ALA A 45 7.82 3.98 7.84
C ALA A 45 6.64 3.00 7.68
N VAL A 46 6.57 2.30 6.54
CA VAL A 46 5.41 1.43 6.20
C VAL A 46 5.25 0.25 7.17
N GLY A 47 6.35 -0.16 7.82
CA GLY A 47 6.32 -1.16 8.89
C GLY A 47 5.63 -0.67 10.17
N GLU A 48 5.44 0.63 10.34
CA GLU A 48 4.71 1.24 11.47
C GLU A 48 3.22 1.47 11.17
N LEU A 49 2.75 1.08 9.97
CA LEU A 49 1.32 1.04 9.69
C LEU A 49 0.63 0.05 10.62
N SER A 50 -0.66 0.29 10.89
CA SER A 50 -1.47 -0.61 11.73
C SER A 50 -1.40 -2.05 11.21
N SER A 51 -1.29 -3.02 12.11
CA SER A 51 -1.32 -4.45 11.77
C SER A 51 -2.61 -4.87 11.06
N SER A 52 -3.69 -4.08 11.23
CA SER A 52 -4.95 -4.27 10.52
C SER A 52 -4.90 -3.81 9.06
N THR A 53 -3.96 -2.95 8.67
CA THR A 53 -3.84 -2.30 7.36
C THR A 53 -2.89 -3.09 6.46
N PRO A 54 -3.39 -3.95 5.56
CA PRO A 54 -2.53 -4.66 4.63
C PRO A 54 -1.99 -3.68 3.58
N TRP A 55 -0.71 -3.81 3.24
CA TRP A 55 -0.06 -2.94 2.29
C TRP A 55 0.85 -3.73 1.34
N HIS A 56 1.15 -3.12 0.19
CA HIS A 56 2.13 -3.60 -0.78
C HIS A 56 2.87 -2.41 -1.40
N LEU A 57 4.19 -2.51 -1.54
CA LEU A 57 5.01 -1.53 -2.25
C LEU A 57 5.35 -2.07 -3.64
N GLN A 58 4.98 -1.32 -4.68
CA GLN A 58 5.19 -1.72 -6.06
C GLN A 58 6.13 -0.74 -6.78
N PRO A 59 7.31 -1.18 -7.28
CA PRO A 59 8.11 -0.37 -8.21
C PRO A 59 7.31 -0.11 -9.49
N THR A 60 7.37 1.10 -10.02
CA THR A 60 6.59 1.47 -11.20
C THR A 60 7.29 2.52 -12.05
N CYS A 61 7.16 2.36 -13.37
CA CYS A 61 7.45 3.39 -14.35
C CYS A 61 6.17 3.72 -15.14
N ALA A 62 5.46 4.76 -14.70
CA ALA A 62 4.13 5.08 -15.24
C ALA A 62 4.13 5.43 -16.74
N ILE A 63 5.23 5.95 -17.28
CA ILE A 63 5.32 6.36 -18.70
C ILE A 63 5.31 5.18 -19.67
N ILE A 64 5.73 3.99 -19.22
CA ILE A 64 5.69 2.74 -20.00
C ILE A 64 4.71 1.71 -19.42
N GLY A 65 4.08 2.03 -18.29
CA GLY A 65 3.13 1.17 -17.59
C GLY A 65 3.76 0.03 -16.79
N ASP A 66 5.08 0.00 -16.64
CA ASP A 66 5.79 -1.07 -15.92
C ASP A 66 5.39 -1.09 -14.44
N GLY A 67 5.15 -2.28 -13.90
CA GLY A 67 4.74 -2.53 -12.51
C GLY A 67 3.28 -2.21 -12.17
N LEU A 68 2.51 -1.55 -13.05
CA LEU A 68 1.12 -1.18 -12.76
C LEU A 68 0.21 -2.40 -12.65
N LYS A 69 0.36 -3.37 -13.56
CA LYS A 69 -0.48 -4.57 -13.59
C LYS A 69 -0.26 -5.39 -12.32
N GLU A 70 1.00 -5.62 -11.97
CA GLU A 70 1.43 -6.36 -10.78
C GLU A 70 0.91 -5.69 -9.51
N GLY A 71 1.00 -4.36 -9.42
CA GLY A 71 0.47 -3.60 -8.28
C GLY A 71 -1.03 -3.76 -8.12
N LEU A 72 -1.78 -3.65 -9.22
CA LEU A 72 -3.24 -3.81 -9.21
C LEU A 72 -3.68 -5.24 -8.88
N GLU A 73 -2.95 -6.25 -9.35
CA GLU A 73 -3.18 -7.65 -8.98
C GLU A 73 -2.99 -7.86 -7.47
N LYS A 74 -1.92 -7.31 -6.89
CA LYS A 74 -1.69 -7.36 -5.43
C LYS A 74 -2.79 -6.65 -4.66
N LEU A 75 -3.23 -5.49 -5.12
CA LEU A 75 -4.33 -4.75 -4.50
C LEU A 75 -5.64 -5.56 -4.55
N HIS A 76 -5.95 -6.16 -5.71
CA HIS A 76 -7.10 -7.04 -5.87
C HIS A 76 -7.07 -8.19 -4.84
N ASP A 77 -5.93 -8.86 -4.69
CA ASP A 77 -5.79 -9.97 -3.75
C ASP A 77 -6.03 -9.54 -2.29
N MET A 78 -5.48 -8.38 -1.90
CA MET A 78 -5.72 -7.82 -0.57
C MET A 78 -7.20 -7.49 -0.33
N ILE A 79 -7.89 -6.94 -1.34
CA ILE A 79 -9.33 -6.65 -1.28
C ILE A 79 -10.13 -7.94 -1.11
N ILE A 80 -9.84 -8.98 -1.90
CA ILE A 80 -10.52 -10.27 -1.81
C ILE A 80 -10.31 -10.90 -0.43
N LYS A 81 -9.07 -10.87 0.09
CA LYS A 81 -8.74 -11.37 1.43
C LYS A 81 -9.55 -10.63 2.50
N ARG A 82 -9.60 -9.29 2.44
CA ARG A 82 -10.42 -8.49 3.36
C ARG A 82 -11.90 -8.86 3.30
N ARG A 83 -12.48 -8.97 2.09
CA ARG A 83 -13.90 -9.32 1.91
C ARG A 83 -14.22 -10.69 2.51
N LYS A 84 -13.32 -11.67 2.35
CA LYS A 84 -13.47 -13.01 2.96
C LYS A 84 -13.45 -12.93 4.50
N MET A 85 -12.50 -12.20 5.09
CA MET A 85 -12.41 -12.01 6.55
C MET A 85 -13.67 -11.35 7.13
N LEU A 86 -14.16 -10.27 6.51
CA LEU A 86 -15.38 -9.59 6.97
C LEU A 86 -16.63 -10.48 6.90
N ARG A 87 -16.75 -11.32 5.85
CA ARG A 87 -17.83 -12.30 5.74
C ARG A 87 -17.79 -13.35 6.86
N GLN A 88 -16.59 -13.81 7.22
CA GLN A 88 -16.41 -14.79 8.30
C GLN A 88 -16.72 -14.20 9.67
N GLN A 89 -16.31 -12.95 9.93
CA GLN A 89 -16.64 -12.25 11.18
C GLN A 89 -18.15 -12.09 11.37
N LYS A 90 -18.89 -11.78 10.30
CA LYS A 90 -20.36 -11.69 10.34
C LYS A 90 -21.05 -13.02 10.63
N LYS A 91 -20.47 -14.16 10.22
CA LYS A 91 -21.05 -15.49 10.49
C LYS A 91 -20.80 -15.99 11.92
N LYS A 92 -19.82 -15.42 12.62
CA LYS A 92 -19.45 -15.76 14.00
C LYS A 92 -20.13 -14.87 15.04
N ARG A 93 -20.82 -13.82 14.61
CA ARG A 93 -21.66 -12.95 15.43
C ARG A 93 -23.09 -13.41 15.30
#